data_AF-A0A661PXZ5-F1
#
_entry.id   AF-A0A661PXZ5-F1
#
_cell.length_a   1.000
_cell.length_b   1.000
_cell.length_c   1.000
_cell.angle_alpha   90.00
_cell.angle_beta   90.00
_cell.angle_gamma   90.00
#
_symmetry.space_group_name_H-M   'P 1'
#
loop_
_entity.id
_entity.type
_entity.pdbx_description
1 polymer ?
#
loop_
_entity_poly.entity_id
_entity_poly.type
_entity_poly.pdbx_seq_one_letter_code
_entity_poly.pdbx_strand_id
1 'polypeptide(L)'
;MKKSQKSSNHPPFLPTCREEMNARGWKELDVLIISGDAYIDHPAFGSALLGRLLENSGFRVGILAQPDWKKSEDFRTMGRPRLFAAISSGAMDSMVNHYTAAKKIRHNDAYTPGGIAGKRPNRAVIAYAAAIKGTFKGLPTIIGGIEASLRRLAHYDYWSDKVRRSILIDSKADLLIYGMAETALLEITRRLDAGEPLDNLREIRGTAFAANICPKDTIKLPSFEQVSESTEAYNQAFKLASEQENPFSAKALVQPHGNRNLIINLPALPLSEAELDQIYDLPFVRQPHPSYNEKIPAFEQIRYSITSHRGCFGGCAFCAITHHQGKTVQSRSEKSILREIDKLSFQNDFHGTISDVGGPTANMYGLGCGNPKAEMICQRSSCIYPDMQKS
;
A
#
# COMPACT_ATOMS: atom_id res chain seq x y z
N MET A 1 -16.63 -41.31 6.92
CA MET A 1 -15.41 -41.19 7.76
C MET A 1 -15.16 -39.71 8.03
N LYS A 2 -15.44 -39.26 9.26
CA LYS A 2 -15.20 -37.88 9.70
C LYS A 2 -13.69 -37.67 9.80
N LYS A 3 -13.09 -36.92 8.88
CA LYS A 3 -11.72 -36.42 9.07
C LYS A 3 -11.77 -35.44 10.24
N SER A 4 -11.25 -35.90 11.38
CA SER A 4 -10.89 -35.11 12.54
C SER A 4 -10.17 -33.83 12.08
N GLN A 5 -10.84 -32.68 12.18
CA GLN A 5 -10.19 -31.38 12.16
C GLN A 5 -9.20 -31.36 13.32
N LYS A 6 -7.92 -31.61 13.03
CA LYS A 6 -6.85 -31.19 13.94
C LYS A 6 -7.04 -29.69 14.11
N SER A 7 -7.24 -29.24 15.35
CA SER A 7 -7.26 -27.81 15.68
C SER A 7 -5.93 -27.23 15.19
N SER A 8 -5.96 -26.51 14.07
CA SER A 8 -4.78 -25.83 13.60
C SER A 8 -4.42 -24.79 14.64
N ASN A 9 -3.22 -24.87 15.21
CA ASN A 9 -2.66 -23.87 16.12
C ASN A 9 -2.41 -22.51 15.46
N HIS A 10 -2.97 -22.28 14.27
CA HIS A 10 -2.84 -21.05 13.52
C HIS A 10 -3.97 -20.07 13.91
N PRO A 11 -3.65 -18.77 14.02
CA PRO A 11 -4.66 -17.73 14.12
C PRO A 11 -5.63 -17.85 12.92
N PRO A 12 -6.95 -17.68 13.10
CA PRO A 12 -7.87 -17.76 11.98
C PRO A 12 -7.56 -16.66 10.95
N PHE A 13 -7.73 -16.97 9.65
CA PHE A 13 -7.69 -15.99 8.56
C PHE A 13 -8.66 -14.84 8.79
N LEU A 14 -8.33 -13.63 8.33
CA LEU A 14 -9.30 -12.53 8.28
C LEU A 14 -10.49 -12.94 7.41
N PRO A 15 -11.74 -12.61 7.79
CA PRO A 15 -12.92 -12.98 7.02
C PRO A 15 -12.88 -12.47 5.57
N THR A 16 -13.31 -13.34 4.67
CA THR A 16 -13.53 -13.08 3.25
C THR A 16 -15.01 -13.21 2.86
N CYS A 17 -15.82 -13.82 3.73
CA CYS A 17 -17.25 -14.02 3.53
C CYS A 17 -18.07 -13.84 4.82
N ARG A 18 -19.41 -13.88 4.68
CA ARG A 18 -20.34 -13.72 5.81
C ARG A 18 -20.25 -14.88 6.79
N GLU A 19 -20.03 -16.09 6.31
CA GLU A 19 -19.97 -17.31 7.12
C GLU A 19 -18.79 -17.22 8.11
N GLU A 20 -17.65 -16.73 7.66
CA GLU A 20 -16.46 -16.50 8.49
C GLU A 20 -16.65 -15.38 9.51
N MET A 21 -17.38 -14.32 9.14
CA MET A 21 -17.80 -13.28 10.11
C MET A 21 -18.71 -13.87 11.19
N ASN A 22 -19.71 -14.66 10.79
CA ASN A 22 -20.64 -15.31 11.72
C ASN A 22 -19.93 -16.27 12.67
N ALA A 23 -18.93 -17.01 12.18
CA ALA A 23 -18.09 -17.89 13.02
C ALA A 23 -17.32 -17.14 14.11
N ARG A 24 -17.03 -15.84 13.89
CA ARG A 24 -16.42 -14.93 14.87
C ARG A 24 -17.44 -14.15 15.72
N GLY A 25 -18.73 -14.35 15.48
CA GLY A 25 -19.81 -13.57 16.10
C GLY A 25 -19.92 -12.13 15.59
N TRP A 26 -19.31 -11.81 14.43
CA TRP A 26 -19.30 -10.47 13.87
C TRP A 26 -20.52 -10.24 12.98
N LYS A 27 -21.39 -9.31 13.40
CA LYS A 27 -22.57 -8.90 12.60
C LYS A 27 -22.20 -7.94 11.47
N GLU A 28 -21.13 -7.18 11.63
CA GLU A 28 -20.65 -6.18 10.69
C GLU A 28 -19.11 -6.06 10.81
N LEU A 29 -18.49 -5.48 9.79
CA LEU A 29 -17.07 -5.11 9.80
C LEU A 29 -16.92 -3.64 10.19
N ASP A 30 -15.80 -3.28 10.80
CA ASP A 30 -15.39 -1.89 10.95
C ASP A 30 -14.73 -1.38 9.67
N VAL A 31 -13.84 -2.20 9.09
CA VAL A 31 -13.10 -1.89 7.87
C VAL A 31 -13.21 -3.03 6.87
N LEU A 32 -13.52 -2.69 5.62
CA LEU A 32 -13.45 -3.61 4.49
C LEU A 32 -12.24 -3.26 3.62
N ILE A 33 -11.28 -4.17 3.48
CA ILE A 33 -10.12 -3.99 2.60
C ILE A 33 -10.39 -4.67 1.27
N ILE A 34 -10.35 -3.92 0.17
CA ILE A 34 -10.49 -4.40 -1.20
C ILE A 34 -9.10 -4.49 -1.82
N SER A 35 -8.74 -5.67 -2.32
CA SER A 35 -7.43 -5.96 -2.89
C SER A 35 -7.53 -6.46 -4.32
N GLY A 36 -6.64 -6.01 -5.19
CA GLY A 36 -6.46 -6.55 -6.55
C GLY A 36 -5.71 -7.89 -6.60
N ASP A 37 -5.18 -8.37 -5.47
CA ASP A 37 -4.54 -9.68 -5.33
C ASP A 37 -5.48 -10.69 -4.67
N ALA A 38 -5.20 -11.97 -4.86
CA ALA A 38 -5.70 -13.04 -4.00
C ALA A 38 -5.33 -12.81 -2.52
N TYR A 39 -6.16 -13.29 -1.60
CA TYR A 39 -5.86 -13.18 -0.18
C TYR A 39 -4.82 -14.24 0.24
N ILE A 40 -3.59 -13.78 0.46
CA ILE A 40 -2.53 -14.55 1.09
C ILE A 40 -2.21 -13.86 2.41
N ASP A 41 -2.40 -14.57 3.52
CA ASP A 41 -2.21 -14.00 4.86
C ASP A 41 -0.73 -14.01 5.25
N HIS A 42 0.06 -13.15 4.60
CA HIS A 42 1.52 -13.14 4.69
C HIS A 42 2.05 -11.69 4.79
N PRO A 43 3.09 -11.41 5.58
CA PRO A 43 3.59 -10.05 5.81
C PRO A 43 4.11 -9.34 4.54
N ALA A 44 4.44 -10.09 3.49
CA ALA A 44 4.81 -9.54 2.19
C ALA A 44 3.64 -8.90 1.41
N PHE A 45 2.39 -9.15 1.82
CA PHE A 45 1.19 -8.62 1.17
C PHE A 45 0.62 -7.47 2.00
N GLY A 46 0.71 -6.25 1.46
CA GLY A 46 0.30 -5.03 2.19
C GLY A 46 -1.13 -5.09 2.73
N SER A 47 -2.08 -5.60 1.94
CA SER A 47 -3.49 -5.75 2.38
C SER A 47 -3.63 -6.68 3.59
N ALA A 48 -2.90 -7.81 3.62
CA ALA A 48 -2.93 -8.74 4.75
C ALA A 48 -2.24 -8.14 5.98
N LEU A 49 -1.07 -7.51 5.79
CA LEU A 49 -0.34 -6.84 6.87
C LEU A 49 -1.17 -5.75 7.54
N LEU A 50 -1.77 -4.85 6.75
CA LEU A 50 -2.61 -3.78 7.27
C LEU A 50 -3.88 -4.33 7.92
N GLY A 51 -4.46 -5.40 7.37
CA GLY A 51 -5.59 -6.09 7.96
C GLY A 51 -5.27 -6.67 9.34
N ARG A 52 -4.13 -7.35 9.48
CA ARG A 52 -3.65 -7.91 10.76
C ARG A 52 -3.29 -6.81 11.77
N LEU A 53 -2.72 -5.69 11.31
CA LEU A 53 -2.43 -4.55 12.17
C LEU A 53 -3.72 -3.97 12.79
N LEU A 54 -4.76 -3.78 11.97
CA LEU A 54 -6.05 -3.29 12.42
C LEU A 54 -6.78 -4.31 13.30
N GLU A 55 -6.76 -5.60 12.96
CA GLU A 55 -7.33 -6.67 13.80
C GLU A 55 -6.65 -6.74 15.17
N ASN A 56 -5.32 -6.68 15.20
CA ASN A 56 -4.54 -6.63 16.45
C ASN A 56 -4.82 -5.37 17.28
N SER A 57 -5.34 -4.32 16.64
CA SER A 57 -5.78 -3.08 17.30
C SER A 57 -7.24 -3.12 17.73
N GLY A 58 -7.92 -4.26 17.61
CA GLY A 58 -9.29 -4.49 18.09
C GLY A 58 -10.39 -4.28 17.05
N PHE A 59 -10.05 -3.99 15.79
CA PHE A 59 -11.04 -3.74 14.74
C PHE A 59 -11.48 -5.01 14.02
N ARG A 60 -12.75 -5.06 13.62
CA ARG A 60 -13.32 -6.13 12.79
C ARG A 60 -13.00 -5.85 11.33
N VAL A 61 -12.08 -6.60 10.75
CA VAL A 61 -11.56 -6.36 9.39
C VAL A 61 -11.86 -7.54 8.49
N GLY A 62 -12.33 -7.27 7.27
CA GLY A 62 -12.49 -8.27 6.23
C GLY A 62 -11.66 -7.96 4.98
N ILE A 63 -11.24 -8.99 4.25
CA ILE A 63 -10.52 -8.88 2.98
C ILE A 63 -11.43 -9.32 1.84
N LEU A 64 -11.75 -8.39 0.94
CA LEU A 64 -12.42 -8.68 -0.34
C LEU A 64 -11.37 -8.73 -1.45
N ALA A 65 -10.91 -9.94 -1.75
CA ALA A 65 -9.87 -10.20 -2.74
C ALA A 65 -10.47 -10.40 -4.15
N GLN A 66 -10.01 -9.58 -5.10
CA GLN A 66 -10.37 -9.64 -6.53
C GLN A 66 -11.88 -9.70 -6.82
N PRO A 67 -12.70 -8.81 -6.24
CA PRO A 67 -14.12 -8.77 -6.57
C PRO A 67 -14.32 -8.41 -8.05
N ASP A 68 -15.36 -8.97 -8.68
CA ASP A 68 -15.79 -8.55 -10.00
C ASP A 68 -16.34 -7.12 -9.92
N TRP A 69 -15.56 -6.14 -10.39
CA TRP A 69 -15.88 -4.72 -10.30
C TRP A 69 -17.12 -4.32 -11.10
N LYS A 70 -17.67 -5.23 -11.92
CA LYS A 70 -18.90 -5.02 -12.67
C LYS A 70 -20.15 -5.50 -11.92
N LYS A 71 -19.99 -6.25 -10.83
CA LYS A 71 -21.09 -6.84 -10.05
C LYS A 71 -21.14 -6.21 -8.67
N SER A 72 -22.23 -5.51 -8.37
CA SER A 72 -22.39 -4.85 -7.06
C SER A 72 -22.50 -5.86 -5.92
N GLU A 73 -22.94 -7.07 -6.24
CA GLU A 73 -23.21 -8.17 -5.32
C GLU A 73 -21.92 -8.66 -4.65
N ASP A 74 -20.81 -8.73 -5.40
CA ASP A 74 -19.50 -9.12 -4.88
C ASP A 74 -19.07 -8.20 -3.71
N PHE A 75 -19.35 -6.90 -3.83
CA PHE A 75 -19.05 -5.91 -2.78
C PHE A 75 -20.01 -5.98 -1.60
N ARG A 76 -21.17 -6.65 -1.74
CA ARG A 76 -22.16 -6.84 -0.66
C ARG A 76 -21.93 -8.12 0.15
N THR A 77 -21.04 -9.01 -0.29
CA THR A 77 -20.77 -10.32 0.34
C THR A 77 -20.60 -10.23 1.86
N MET A 78 -19.77 -9.30 2.34
CA MET A 78 -19.55 -9.06 3.78
C MET A 78 -20.35 -7.86 4.33
N GLY A 79 -21.19 -7.25 3.51
CA GLY A 79 -22.05 -6.12 3.87
C GLY A 79 -21.29 -4.80 3.95
N ARG A 80 -22.01 -3.75 4.34
CA ARG A 80 -21.44 -2.41 4.48
C ARG A 80 -20.57 -2.36 5.74
N PRO A 81 -19.29 -1.96 5.66
CA PRO A 81 -18.50 -1.71 6.85
C PRO A 81 -18.97 -0.45 7.59
N ARG A 82 -18.76 -0.41 8.90
CA ARG A 82 -19.17 0.69 9.78
C ARG A 82 -18.35 1.96 9.55
N LEU A 83 -17.02 1.85 9.42
CA LEU A 83 -16.13 3.00 9.34
C LEU A 83 -15.84 3.39 7.88
N PHE A 84 -15.17 2.52 7.12
CA PHE A 84 -14.76 2.82 5.75
C PHE A 84 -14.39 1.58 4.94
N ALA A 85 -14.24 1.78 3.63
CA ALA A 85 -13.61 0.82 2.73
C ALA A 85 -12.18 1.29 2.37
N ALA A 86 -11.19 0.43 2.56
CA ALA A 86 -9.80 0.65 2.14
C ALA A 86 -9.54 -0.08 0.82
N ILE A 87 -8.92 0.57 -0.17
CA ILE A 87 -8.82 0.05 -1.53
C ILE A 87 -7.37 0.08 -2.01
N SER A 88 -6.89 -1.06 -2.52
CA SER A 88 -5.57 -1.19 -3.14
C SER A 88 -5.62 -2.02 -4.42
N SER A 89 -4.71 -1.73 -5.36
CA SER A 89 -4.49 -2.57 -6.53
C SER A 89 -3.76 -3.88 -6.21
N GLY A 90 -3.35 -4.08 -4.96
CA GLY A 90 -2.49 -5.19 -4.53
C GLY A 90 -1.01 -4.80 -4.47
N ALA A 91 -0.14 -5.81 -4.44
CA ALA A 91 1.32 -5.71 -4.37
C ALA A 91 1.97 -5.18 -5.66
N MET A 92 1.20 -5.01 -6.73
CA MET A 92 1.68 -4.46 -8.00
C MET A 92 0.66 -3.47 -8.60
N ASP A 93 1.16 -2.51 -9.37
CA ASP A 93 0.34 -1.64 -10.20
C ASP A 93 -0.48 -2.47 -11.22
N SER A 94 -1.76 -2.13 -11.37
CA SER A 94 -2.68 -2.93 -12.18
C SER A 94 -2.35 -2.89 -13.67
N MET A 95 -1.75 -1.80 -14.16
CA MET A 95 -1.36 -1.70 -15.57
C MET A 95 -0.05 -2.47 -15.83
N VAL A 96 0.92 -2.41 -14.92
CA VAL A 96 2.14 -3.24 -14.98
C VAL A 96 1.81 -4.73 -14.87
N ASN A 97 0.77 -5.09 -14.13
CA ASN A 97 0.26 -6.45 -14.05
C ASN A 97 -0.30 -6.95 -15.39
N HIS A 98 -1.05 -6.10 -16.09
CA HIS A 98 -1.72 -6.48 -17.32
C HIS A 98 -0.91 -6.30 -18.60
N TYR A 99 0.14 -5.48 -18.56
CA TYR A 99 0.92 -5.16 -19.74
C TYR A 99 2.43 -5.32 -19.48
N THR A 100 3.16 -5.70 -20.51
CA THR A 100 4.62 -5.62 -20.53
C THR A 100 5.06 -4.17 -20.77
N ALA A 101 6.33 -3.86 -20.48
CA ALA A 101 6.90 -2.55 -20.79
C ALA A 101 6.77 -2.16 -22.28
N ALA A 102 6.69 -3.15 -23.19
CA ALA A 102 6.45 -2.95 -24.61
C ALA A 102 4.95 -2.84 -24.98
N LYS A 103 4.08 -2.55 -24.00
CA LYS A 103 2.60 -2.45 -24.15
C LYS A 103 1.90 -3.72 -24.67
N LYS A 104 2.55 -4.89 -24.60
CA LYS A 104 1.92 -6.18 -24.93
C LYS A 104 1.09 -6.69 -23.75
N ILE A 105 -0.09 -7.24 -24.02
CA ILE A 105 -0.95 -7.84 -22.98
C ILE A 105 -0.26 -9.06 -22.38
N ARG A 106 -0.29 -9.17 -21.05
CA ARG A 106 0.10 -10.36 -20.31
C ARG A 106 -1.08 -11.32 -20.23
N HIS A 107 -0.82 -12.59 -20.44
CA HIS A 107 -1.84 -13.65 -20.36
C HIS A 107 -1.81 -14.38 -19.01
N ASN A 108 -1.04 -13.88 -18.06
CA ASN A 108 -0.92 -14.40 -16.70
C ASN A 108 -0.92 -13.27 -15.66
N ASP A 109 -1.41 -13.57 -14.45
CA ASP A 109 -1.30 -12.73 -13.27
C ASP A 109 -0.78 -13.58 -12.09
N ALA A 110 0.45 -13.30 -11.64
CA ALA A 110 1.09 -14.04 -10.56
C ALA A 110 0.33 -13.97 -9.22
N TYR A 111 -0.51 -12.95 -9.04
CA TYR A 111 -1.24 -12.69 -7.80
C TYR A 111 -2.68 -13.23 -7.82
N THR A 112 -3.05 -13.96 -8.87
CA THR A 112 -4.38 -14.54 -9.06
C THR A 112 -4.33 -16.07 -8.89
N PRO A 113 -5.35 -16.73 -8.31
CA PRO A 113 -5.42 -18.20 -8.25
C PRO A 113 -5.38 -18.80 -9.65
N GLY A 114 -4.52 -19.80 -9.85
CA GLY A 114 -4.28 -20.42 -11.15
C GLY A 114 -3.47 -19.57 -12.13
N GLY A 115 -2.99 -18.39 -11.71
CA GLY A 115 -2.21 -17.50 -12.56
C GLY A 115 -3.01 -16.83 -13.68
N ILE A 116 -4.34 -16.87 -13.62
CA ILE A 116 -5.20 -16.40 -14.72
C ILE A 116 -5.22 -14.87 -14.81
N ALA A 117 -5.13 -14.33 -16.03
CA ALA A 117 -5.23 -12.90 -16.26
C ALA A 117 -6.69 -12.40 -16.23
N GLY A 118 -6.87 -11.09 -16.07
CA GLY A 118 -8.17 -10.41 -16.24
C GLY A 118 -9.08 -10.38 -15.00
N LYS A 119 -8.65 -10.93 -13.86
CA LYS A 119 -9.35 -10.83 -12.57
C LYS A 119 -9.21 -9.46 -11.90
N ARG A 120 -8.15 -8.72 -12.24
CA ARG A 120 -7.92 -7.34 -11.79
C ARG A 120 -8.39 -6.35 -12.86
N PRO A 121 -9.04 -5.23 -12.54
CA PRO A 121 -9.32 -4.19 -13.53
C PRO A 121 -8.04 -3.41 -13.89
N ASN A 122 -7.96 -2.90 -15.11
CA ASN A 122 -7.04 -1.81 -15.43
C ASN A 122 -7.37 -0.59 -14.56
N ARG A 123 -6.35 0.01 -13.93
CA ARG A 123 -6.49 1.09 -12.93
C ARG A 123 -7.42 0.67 -11.80
N ALA A 124 -7.08 -0.47 -11.19
CA ALA A 124 -7.89 -1.18 -10.23
C ALA A 124 -8.44 -0.30 -9.11
N VAL A 125 -7.62 0.61 -8.56
CA VAL A 125 -8.06 1.54 -7.52
C VAL A 125 -9.25 2.40 -7.96
N ILE A 126 -9.26 2.91 -9.19
CA ILE A 126 -10.36 3.72 -9.73
C ILE A 126 -11.62 2.85 -9.90
N ALA A 127 -11.48 1.67 -10.49
CA ALA A 127 -12.59 0.77 -10.75
C ALA A 127 -13.26 0.29 -9.43
N TYR A 128 -12.46 -0.12 -8.45
CA TYR A 128 -12.96 -0.56 -7.15
C TYR A 128 -13.55 0.59 -6.33
N ALA A 129 -12.97 1.80 -6.39
CA ALA A 129 -13.56 2.98 -5.74
C ALA A 129 -14.93 3.33 -6.32
N ALA A 130 -15.08 3.29 -7.65
CA ALA A 130 -16.36 3.51 -8.31
C ALA A 130 -17.40 2.44 -7.90
N ALA A 131 -17.02 1.17 -7.88
CA ALA A 131 -17.90 0.07 -7.50
C ALA A 131 -18.35 0.18 -6.03
N ILE A 132 -17.45 0.48 -5.10
CA ILE A 132 -17.77 0.68 -3.68
C ILE A 132 -18.71 1.88 -3.50
N LYS A 133 -18.42 3.03 -4.13
CA LYS A 133 -19.28 4.21 -4.01
C LYS A 133 -20.67 3.99 -4.60
N GLY A 134 -20.78 3.22 -5.68
CA GLY A 134 -22.06 2.81 -6.26
C GLY A 134 -22.83 1.82 -5.36
N THR A 135 -22.12 0.92 -4.68
CA THR A 135 -22.73 -0.11 -3.82
C THR A 135 -23.17 0.45 -2.46
N PHE A 136 -22.33 1.29 -1.86
CA PHE A 136 -22.47 1.82 -0.51
C PHE A 136 -22.42 3.36 -0.53
N LYS A 137 -23.56 3.98 -0.85
CA LYS A 137 -23.68 5.45 -0.89
C LYS A 137 -23.21 6.08 0.42
N GLY A 138 -22.36 7.10 0.32
CA GLY A 138 -21.82 7.83 1.47
C GLY A 138 -20.88 7.03 2.38
N LEU A 139 -20.42 5.84 1.97
CA LEU A 139 -19.36 5.15 2.69
C LEU A 139 -18.03 5.87 2.44
N PRO A 140 -17.28 6.23 3.49
CA PRO A 140 -15.94 6.76 3.31
C PRO A 140 -15.04 5.75 2.59
N THR A 141 -14.27 6.24 1.64
CA THR A 141 -13.36 5.43 0.81
C THR A 141 -11.94 5.97 0.92
N ILE A 142 -11.03 5.09 1.32
CA ILE A 142 -9.62 5.39 1.48
C ILE A 142 -8.83 4.54 0.49
N ILE A 143 -8.02 5.17 -0.36
CA ILE A 143 -7.22 4.49 -1.37
C ILE A 143 -5.74 4.47 -0.98
N GLY A 144 -5.02 3.40 -1.32
CA GLY A 144 -3.60 3.26 -0.96
C GLY A 144 -2.86 2.18 -1.75
N GLY A 145 -1.64 1.89 -1.31
CA GLY A 145 -0.72 0.97 -1.97
C GLY A 145 0.04 1.60 -3.14
N ILE A 146 0.80 0.78 -3.88
CA ILE A 146 1.76 1.25 -4.89
C ILE A 146 1.08 2.09 -5.99
N GLU A 147 -0.04 1.61 -6.55
CA GLU A 147 -0.75 2.32 -7.62
C GLU A 147 -1.24 3.70 -7.16
N ALA A 148 -1.82 3.80 -5.97
CA ALA A 148 -2.31 5.08 -5.44
C ALA A 148 -1.15 6.01 -5.07
N SER A 149 -0.15 5.49 -4.37
CA SER A 149 1.01 6.24 -3.88
C SER A 149 1.80 6.88 -5.02
N LEU A 150 2.08 6.14 -6.08
CA LEU A 150 2.87 6.64 -7.22
C LEU A 150 2.08 7.60 -8.11
N ARG A 151 0.75 7.48 -8.14
CA ARG A 151 -0.16 8.34 -8.92
C ARG A 151 -0.85 9.42 -8.07
N ARG A 152 -0.29 9.73 -6.90
CA ARG A 152 -0.89 10.69 -5.93
C ARG A 152 -0.93 12.12 -6.46
N LEU A 153 -0.01 12.50 -7.35
CA LEU A 153 0.03 13.79 -8.06
C LEU A 153 -0.40 13.60 -9.53
N ALA A 154 -0.54 14.70 -10.27
CA ALA A 154 -0.54 14.63 -11.73
C ALA A 154 0.72 13.90 -12.22
N HIS A 155 0.54 12.93 -13.11
CA HIS A 155 1.61 12.01 -13.51
C HIS A 155 1.50 11.67 -14.99
N TYR A 156 2.65 11.47 -15.63
CA TYR A 156 2.71 10.89 -16.97
C TYR A 156 2.29 9.42 -16.92
N ASP A 157 1.23 9.08 -17.66
CA ASP A 157 0.74 7.71 -17.81
C ASP A 157 1.26 7.13 -19.12
N TYR A 158 2.31 6.31 -19.02
CA TYR A 158 2.97 5.65 -20.15
C TYR A 158 1.99 4.88 -21.05
N TRP A 159 0.94 4.31 -20.46
CA TRP A 159 -0.03 3.46 -21.17
C TRP A 159 -0.90 4.23 -22.15
N SER A 160 -1.41 5.40 -21.73
CA SER A 160 -2.23 6.29 -22.57
C SER A 160 -1.46 7.47 -23.16
N ASP A 161 -0.15 7.52 -22.95
CA ASP A 161 0.78 8.52 -23.48
C ASP A 161 0.32 9.96 -23.24
N LYS A 162 -0.06 10.24 -21.99
CA LYS A 162 -0.53 11.56 -21.57
C LYS A 162 -0.32 11.79 -20.09
N VAL A 163 -0.32 13.05 -19.69
CA VAL A 163 -0.40 13.41 -18.27
C VAL A 163 -1.83 13.22 -17.78
N ARG A 164 -1.99 12.45 -16.71
CA ARG A 164 -3.25 12.23 -16.02
C ARG A 164 -3.30 13.02 -14.73
N ARG A 165 -4.52 13.27 -14.25
CA ARG A 165 -4.76 13.83 -12.92
C ARG A 165 -4.29 12.88 -11.84
N SER A 166 -4.28 13.36 -10.60
CA SER A 166 -4.09 12.50 -9.44
C SER A 166 -5.17 11.42 -9.41
N ILE A 167 -4.77 10.20 -9.06
CA ILE A 167 -5.68 9.07 -8.90
C ILE A 167 -6.77 9.34 -7.85
N LEU A 168 -6.50 10.20 -6.87
CA LEU A 168 -7.51 10.63 -5.90
C LEU A 168 -8.64 11.43 -6.56
N ILE A 169 -8.29 12.31 -7.50
CA ILE A 169 -9.27 13.11 -8.26
C ILE A 169 -10.06 12.20 -9.22
N ASP A 170 -9.37 11.31 -9.94
CA ASP A 170 -10.01 10.40 -10.91
C ASP A 170 -10.92 9.36 -10.23
N SER A 171 -10.52 8.81 -9.08
CA SER A 171 -11.31 7.81 -8.33
C SER A 171 -12.44 8.43 -7.50
N LYS A 172 -12.39 9.74 -7.24
CA LYS A 172 -13.28 10.46 -6.31
C LYS A 172 -13.27 9.88 -4.90
N ALA A 173 -12.22 9.15 -4.51
CA ALA A 173 -12.03 8.69 -3.14
C ALA A 173 -11.92 9.87 -2.17
N ASP A 174 -12.17 9.62 -0.90
CA ASP A 174 -12.30 10.68 0.10
C ASP A 174 -10.93 11.02 0.71
N LEU A 175 -10.03 10.04 0.77
CA LEU A 175 -8.65 10.17 1.25
C LEU A 175 -7.72 9.20 0.51
N LEU A 176 -6.49 9.61 0.25
CA LEU A 176 -5.41 8.76 -0.24
C LEU A 176 -4.34 8.64 0.84
N ILE A 177 -3.87 7.41 1.10
CA ILE A 177 -2.67 7.16 1.91
C ILE A 177 -1.53 6.78 0.97
N TYR A 178 -0.41 7.50 1.04
CA TYR A 178 0.77 7.24 0.24
C TYR A 178 1.95 6.78 1.11
N GLY A 179 2.80 5.99 0.47
CA GLY A 179 3.88 5.28 1.13
C GLY A 179 3.42 4.16 2.05
N MET A 180 4.17 3.92 3.13
CA MET A 180 3.85 2.92 4.15
C MET A 180 2.69 3.41 5.02
N ALA A 181 1.59 2.65 5.05
CA ALA A 181 0.30 3.10 5.52
C ALA A 181 0.01 2.80 7.00
N GLU A 182 0.86 2.05 7.69
CA GLU A 182 0.60 1.49 9.02
C GLU A 182 0.15 2.55 10.04
N THR A 183 0.96 3.59 10.24
CA THR A 183 0.68 4.65 11.21
C THR A 183 -0.56 5.45 10.82
N ALA A 184 -0.65 5.88 9.55
CA ALA A 184 -1.74 6.72 9.08
C ALA A 184 -3.08 5.99 9.11
N LEU A 185 -3.12 4.75 8.63
CA LEU A 185 -4.35 3.94 8.59
C LEU A 185 -4.85 3.66 10.00
N LEU A 186 -3.96 3.30 10.93
CA LEU A 186 -4.33 3.03 12.32
C LEU A 186 -4.86 4.29 13.01
N GLU A 187 -4.21 5.43 12.83
CA GLU A 187 -4.66 6.72 13.37
C GLU A 187 -6.02 7.14 12.82
N ILE A 188 -6.21 7.06 11.50
CA ILE A 188 -7.50 7.34 10.86
C ILE A 188 -8.59 6.42 11.44
N THR A 189 -8.31 5.12 11.55
CA THR A 189 -9.31 4.15 12.03
C THR A 189 -9.73 4.46 13.46
N ARG A 190 -8.76 4.76 14.35
CA ARG A 190 -9.03 5.13 15.75
C ARG A 190 -9.87 6.40 15.88
N ARG A 191 -9.56 7.45 15.09
CA ARG A 191 -10.29 8.72 15.15
C ARG A 191 -11.70 8.63 14.57
N LEU A 192 -11.87 7.90 13.48
CA LEU A 192 -13.21 7.60 12.94
C LEU A 192 -14.03 6.77 13.94
N ASP A 193 -13.41 5.81 14.62
CA ASP A 193 -14.07 5.02 15.66
C ASP A 193 -14.48 5.85 16.88
N ALA A 194 -13.66 6.84 17.25
CA ALA A 194 -13.97 7.84 18.26
C ALA A 194 -15.06 8.86 17.82
N GLY A 195 -15.59 8.74 16.60
CA GLY A 195 -16.68 9.57 16.08
C GLY A 195 -16.23 10.85 15.36
N GLU A 196 -14.93 11.03 15.12
CA GLU A 196 -14.46 12.16 14.34
C GLU A 196 -14.81 11.98 12.85
N PRO A 197 -15.40 12.99 12.17
CA PRO A 197 -15.67 12.90 10.74
C PRO A 197 -14.38 12.82 9.91
N LEU A 198 -14.38 12.01 8.85
CA LEU A 198 -13.23 11.89 7.92
C LEU A 198 -12.80 13.27 7.35
N ASP A 199 -13.74 14.18 7.17
CA ASP A 199 -13.47 15.51 6.63
C ASP A 199 -12.63 16.41 7.54
N ASN A 200 -12.48 16.04 8.81
CA ASN A 200 -11.64 16.76 9.78
C ASN A 200 -10.20 16.21 9.83
N LEU A 201 -9.96 15.00 9.29
CA LEU A 201 -8.66 14.33 9.32
C LEU A 201 -7.73 14.85 8.21
N ARG A 202 -7.28 16.10 8.32
CA ARG A 202 -6.58 16.84 7.24
C ARG A 202 -5.09 17.05 7.47
N GLU A 203 -4.57 16.65 8.62
CA GLU A 203 -3.20 16.88 9.08
C GLU A 203 -2.37 15.59 9.21
N ILE A 204 -3.00 14.43 8.99
CA ILE A 204 -2.35 13.13 9.16
C ILE A 204 -1.25 12.96 8.11
N ARG A 205 -0.02 12.68 8.56
CA ARG A 205 1.12 12.41 7.67
C ARG A 205 0.87 11.20 6.76
N GLY A 206 1.45 11.23 5.57
CA GLY A 206 1.29 10.19 4.57
C GLY A 206 -0.08 10.19 3.90
N THR A 207 -0.86 11.27 4.03
CA THR A 207 -2.19 11.38 3.41
C THR A 207 -2.28 12.46 2.35
N ALA A 208 -3.26 12.32 1.47
CA ALA A 208 -3.64 13.32 0.49
C ALA A 208 -5.16 13.41 0.38
N PHE A 209 -5.66 14.63 0.23
CA PHE A 209 -7.10 14.91 0.13
C PHE A 209 -7.34 16.04 -0.86
N ALA A 210 -8.58 16.17 -1.34
CA ALA A 210 -8.97 17.26 -2.24
C ALA A 210 -9.81 18.29 -1.49
N ALA A 211 -9.37 19.55 -1.46
CA ALA A 211 -10.02 20.66 -0.77
C ALA A 211 -10.18 21.88 -1.67
N ASN A 212 -11.09 22.80 -1.31
CA ASN A 212 -11.23 24.07 -2.03
C ASN A 212 -10.24 25.11 -1.52
N ILE A 213 -9.99 25.12 -0.20
CA ILE A 213 -9.08 26.06 0.45
C ILE A 213 -7.69 25.46 0.52
N CYS A 214 -6.69 26.25 0.12
CA CYS A 214 -5.29 25.89 0.26
C CYS A 214 -4.82 26.14 1.70
N PRO A 215 -4.24 25.15 2.40
CA PRO A 215 -3.59 25.36 3.68
C PRO A 215 -2.41 26.34 3.57
N LYS A 216 -2.17 27.10 4.65
CA LYS A 216 -0.98 27.95 4.79
C LYS A 216 0.29 27.08 4.84
N ASP A 217 1.44 27.67 4.51
CA ASP A 217 2.77 27.02 4.57
C ASP A 217 2.94 25.78 3.68
N THR A 218 2.22 25.73 2.56
CA THR A 218 2.34 24.69 1.53
C THR A 218 3.24 25.12 0.38
N ILE A 219 3.91 24.15 -0.27
CA ILE A 219 4.62 24.37 -1.54
C ILE A 219 3.63 24.17 -2.68
N LYS A 220 3.42 25.22 -3.46
CA LYS A 220 2.56 25.19 -4.65
C LYS A 220 3.28 24.60 -5.84
N LEU A 221 2.74 23.51 -6.37
CA LEU A 221 3.16 22.91 -7.62
C LEU A 221 2.44 23.57 -8.81
N PRO A 222 3.02 23.53 -10.03
CA PRO A 222 2.29 23.80 -11.26
C PRO A 222 0.99 22.97 -11.31
N SER A 223 -0.09 23.59 -11.80
CA SER A 223 -1.41 22.96 -11.86
C SER A 223 -1.44 21.78 -12.81
N PHE A 224 -2.44 20.91 -12.69
CA PHE A 224 -2.68 19.82 -13.63
C PHE A 224 -2.70 20.31 -15.08
N GLU A 225 -3.39 21.43 -15.34
CA GLU A 225 -3.52 22.03 -16.68
C GLU A 225 -2.14 22.43 -17.21
N GLN A 226 -1.33 23.11 -16.39
CA GLN A 226 0.03 23.52 -16.78
C GLN A 226 0.93 22.31 -17.06
N VAL A 227 0.95 21.32 -16.18
CA VAL A 227 1.81 20.13 -16.38
C VAL A 227 1.34 19.22 -17.51
N SER A 228 0.08 19.34 -17.94
CA SER A 228 -0.45 18.57 -19.06
C SER A 228 -0.07 19.14 -20.43
N GLU A 229 0.34 20.41 -20.47
CA GLU A 229 0.64 21.15 -21.70
C GLU A 229 2.11 21.56 -21.82
N SER A 230 2.88 21.56 -20.73
CA SER A 230 4.31 21.93 -20.73
C SER A 230 5.18 20.91 -20.01
N THR A 231 6.19 20.42 -20.74
CA THR A 231 7.24 19.55 -20.20
C THR A 231 8.06 20.26 -19.13
N GLU A 232 8.31 21.56 -19.28
CA GLU A 232 9.01 22.40 -18.31
C GLU A 232 8.23 22.49 -17.00
N ALA A 233 6.92 22.74 -17.08
CA ALA A 233 6.03 22.75 -15.91
C ALA A 233 5.99 21.37 -15.23
N TYR A 234 5.94 20.30 -16.00
CA TYR A 234 6.00 18.93 -15.47
C TYR A 234 7.31 18.67 -14.72
N ASN A 235 8.45 19.04 -15.32
CA ASN A 235 9.78 18.89 -14.70
C ASN A 235 9.91 19.73 -13.42
N GLN A 236 9.38 20.95 -13.42
CA GLN A 236 9.33 21.80 -12.23
C GLN A 236 8.49 21.17 -11.12
N ALA A 237 7.30 20.66 -11.46
CA ALA A 237 6.43 19.98 -10.50
C ALA A 237 7.11 18.74 -9.90
N PHE A 238 7.77 17.93 -10.74
CA PHE A 238 8.52 16.76 -10.30
C PHE A 238 9.66 17.14 -9.34
N LYS A 239 10.49 18.12 -9.71
CA LYS A 239 11.60 18.59 -8.86
C LYS A 239 11.10 19.07 -7.49
N LEU A 240 10.10 19.95 -7.47
CA LEU A 240 9.53 20.48 -6.23
C LEU A 240 8.98 19.36 -5.35
N ALA A 241 8.27 18.39 -5.93
CA ALA A 241 7.74 17.25 -5.18
C ALA A 241 8.86 16.35 -4.63
N SER A 242 9.90 16.05 -5.42
CA SER A 242 11.04 15.23 -5.00
C SER A 242 11.85 15.84 -3.85
N GLU A 243 11.95 17.18 -3.80
CA GLU A 243 12.59 17.89 -2.69
C GLU A 243 11.81 17.79 -1.37
N GLN A 244 10.52 17.40 -1.42
CA GLN A 244 9.66 17.20 -0.25
C GLN A 244 9.47 15.73 0.14
N GLU A 245 10.35 14.83 -0.29
CA GLU A 245 10.29 13.41 0.08
C GLU A 245 10.88 13.10 1.46
N ASN A 246 11.73 13.99 1.99
CA ASN A 246 12.35 13.78 3.29
C ASN A 246 11.32 13.99 4.41
N PRO A 247 10.94 12.94 5.17
CA PRO A 247 9.92 13.06 6.20
C PRO A 247 10.28 14.01 7.34
N PHE A 248 11.55 14.40 7.51
CA PHE A 248 11.99 15.28 8.60
C PHE A 248 11.91 16.78 8.27
N SER A 249 12.06 17.15 6.99
CA SER A 249 12.10 18.55 6.54
C SER A 249 11.06 18.91 5.48
N ALA A 250 10.25 17.95 5.03
CA ALA A 250 9.24 18.19 4.00
C ALA A 250 8.20 19.22 4.44
N LYS A 251 7.67 19.94 3.45
CA LYS A 251 6.46 20.74 3.58
C LYS A 251 5.31 20.06 2.83
N ALA A 252 4.09 20.34 3.26
CA ALA A 252 2.90 19.90 2.53
C ALA A 252 2.89 20.51 1.12
N LEU A 253 2.39 19.74 0.14
CA LEU A 253 2.28 20.16 -1.25
C LEU A 253 0.83 20.53 -1.58
N VAL A 254 0.67 21.49 -2.48
CA VAL A 254 -0.62 21.78 -3.12
C VAL A 254 -0.46 21.76 -4.63
N GLN A 255 -1.33 21.01 -5.31
CA GLN A 255 -1.45 21.04 -6.76
C GLN A 255 -2.89 21.44 -7.14
N PRO A 256 -3.10 22.54 -7.88
CA PRO A 256 -4.41 22.86 -8.41
C PRO A 256 -4.86 21.87 -9.50
N HIS A 257 -6.13 21.46 -9.46
CA HIS A 257 -6.81 20.60 -10.45
C HIS A 257 -8.18 21.23 -10.75
N GLY A 258 -8.24 22.11 -11.75
CA GLY A 258 -9.42 22.95 -12.00
C GLY A 258 -9.84 23.76 -10.77
N ASN A 259 -11.07 23.55 -10.29
CA ASN A 259 -11.65 24.28 -9.16
C ASN A 259 -11.32 23.67 -7.78
N ARG A 260 -10.49 22.63 -7.73
CA ARG A 260 -10.10 21.98 -6.47
C ARG A 260 -8.58 22.00 -6.32
N ASN A 261 -8.13 21.92 -5.09
CA ASN A 261 -6.73 21.75 -4.73
C ASN A 261 -6.53 20.33 -4.21
N LEU A 262 -5.55 19.63 -4.79
CA LEU A 262 -5.01 18.41 -4.23
C LEU A 262 -3.96 18.80 -3.18
N ILE A 263 -4.20 18.42 -1.94
CA ILE A 263 -3.28 18.64 -0.82
C ILE A 263 -2.57 17.32 -0.51
N ILE A 264 -1.24 17.35 -0.42
CA ILE A 264 -0.42 16.22 0.03
C ILE A 264 0.22 16.61 1.35
N ASN A 265 -0.15 15.93 2.43
CA ASN A 265 0.50 16.11 3.73
C ASN A 265 1.93 15.58 3.71
N LEU A 266 2.72 15.91 4.73
CA LEU A 266 4.11 15.45 4.85
C LEU A 266 4.19 13.92 4.82
N PRO A 267 5.29 13.31 4.33
CA PRO A 267 5.45 11.86 4.36
C PRO A 267 5.35 11.29 5.78
N ALA A 268 4.96 10.02 5.93
CA ALA A 268 5.00 9.36 7.23
C ALA A 268 6.44 9.34 7.77
N LEU A 269 6.59 9.44 9.10
CA LEU A 269 7.90 9.20 9.72
C LEU A 269 8.24 7.71 9.55
N PRO A 270 9.54 7.37 9.38
CA PRO A 270 9.99 5.99 9.45
C PRO A 270 9.62 5.37 10.80
N LEU A 271 9.22 4.10 10.78
CA LEU A 271 9.01 3.30 11.99
C LEU A 271 10.35 3.03 12.68
N SER A 272 10.31 2.98 14.01
CA SER A 272 11.40 2.44 14.80
C SER A 272 11.57 0.94 14.59
N GLU A 273 12.74 0.40 14.95
CA GLU A 273 13.01 -1.04 14.93
C GLU A 273 11.96 -1.83 15.72
N ALA A 274 11.56 -1.33 16.90
CA ALA A 274 10.57 -1.99 17.76
C ALA A 274 9.17 -2.02 17.12
N GLU A 275 8.74 -0.93 16.49
CA GLU A 275 7.46 -0.88 15.77
C GLU A 275 7.47 -1.80 14.56
N LEU A 276 8.58 -1.84 13.82
CA LEU A 276 8.74 -2.73 12.68
C LEU A 276 8.71 -4.20 13.11
N ASP A 277 9.43 -4.56 14.17
CA ASP A 277 9.42 -5.90 14.75
C ASP A 277 8.01 -6.32 15.16
N GLN A 278 7.25 -5.45 15.83
CA GLN A 278 5.86 -5.72 16.22
C GLN A 278 4.97 -6.05 15.02
N ILE A 279 5.11 -5.30 13.92
CA ILE A 279 4.36 -5.54 12.68
C ILE A 279 4.68 -6.90 12.09
N TYR A 280 5.95 -7.28 12.03
CA TYR A 280 6.36 -8.57 11.46
C TYR A 280 6.12 -9.76 12.40
N ASP A 281 5.94 -9.51 13.71
CA ASP A 281 5.56 -10.52 14.70
C ASP A 281 4.04 -10.77 14.78
N LEU A 282 3.22 -9.99 14.05
CA LEU A 282 1.77 -10.20 13.97
C LEU A 282 1.42 -11.65 13.57
N PRO A 283 0.25 -12.15 14.00
CA PRO A 283 -0.13 -13.55 13.86
C PRO A 283 -0.59 -13.89 12.42
N PHE A 284 0.34 -13.94 11.48
CA PHE A 284 0.10 -14.37 10.09
C PHE A 284 -0.01 -15.89 9.98
N VAL A 285 -0.94 -16.38 9.17
CA VAL A 285 -1.05 -17.81 8.81
C VAL A 285 0.06 -18.22 7.84
N ARG A 286 0.55 -17.27 7.04
CA ARG A 286 1.55 -17.47 5.96
C ARG A 286 1.13 -18.49 4.91
N GLN A 287 -0.16 -18.52 4.61
CA GLN A 287 -0.76 -19.38 3.59
C GLN A 287 -1.79 -18.59 2.77
N PRO A 288 -2.10 -19.02 1.53
CA PRO A 288 -3.30 -18.60 0.83
C PRO A 288 -4.56 -18.94 1.62
N HIS A 289 -5.60 -18.13 1.46
CA HIS A 289 -6.91 -18.44 2.02
C HIS A 289 -7.41 -19.81 1.51
N PRO A 290 -7.99 -20.67 2.36
CA PRO A 290 -8.39 -22.03 2.01
C PRO A 290 -9.55 -22.12 0.99
N SER A 291 -10.16 -20.99 0.62
CA SER A 291 -11.17 -20.94 -0.46
C SER A 291 -10.57 -21.18 -1.85
N TYR A 292 -9.26 -21.04 -2.02
CA TYR A 292 -8.58 -21.28 -3.30
C TYR A 292 -8.20 -22.76 -3.45
N ASN A 293 -8.46 -23.34 -4.62
CA ASN A 293 -8.05 -24.71 -4.93
C ASN A 293 -6.80 -24.72 -5.83
N GLU A 294 -6.53 -23.61 -6.49
CA GLU A 294 -5.45 -23.41 -7.44
C GLU A 294 -4.20 -22.85 -6.76
N LYS A 295 -3.03 -23.12 -7.34
CA LYS A 295 -1.78 -22.47 -6.92
C LYS A 295 -1.83 -20.98 -7.23
N ILE A 296 -1.24 -20.16 -6.36
CA ILE A 296 -1.03 -18.73 -6.60
C ILE A 296 0.47 -18.51 -6.83
N PRO A 297 0.92 -18.17 -8.05
CA PRO A 297 2.35 -18.10 -8.36
C PRO A 297 3.18 -17.20 -7.43
N ALA A 298 2.62 -16.06 -7.01
CA ALA A 298 3.28 -15.14 -6.09
C ALA A 298 3.53 -15.79 -4.72
N PHE A 299 2.59 -16.61 -4.23
CA PHE A 299 2.78 -17.35 -2.97
C PHE A 299 3.94 -18.33 -3.05
N GLU A 300 4.05 -19.09 -4.15
CA GLU A 300 5.12 -20.08 -4.32
C GLU A 300 6.52 -19.43 -4.26
N GLN A 301 6.65 -18.19 -4.73
CA GLN A 301 7.91 -17.44 -4.68
C GLN A 301 8.26 -16.94 -3.27
N ILE A 302 7.25 -16.48 -2.52
CA ILE A 302 7.44 -15.77 -1.25
C ILE A 302 7.24 -16.65 0.00
N ARG A 303 6.77 -17.90 -0.15
CA ARG A 303 6.41 -18.80 0.97
C ARG A 303 7.47 -18.84 2.07
N TYR A 304 8.74 -18.91 1.66
CA TYR A 304 9.92 -18.95 2.54
C TYR A 304 10.82 -17.72 2.38
N SER A 305 10.23 -16.57 2.04
CA SER A 305 10.95 -15.30 2.08
C SER A 305 10.74 -14.57 3.41
N ILE A 306 11.73 -13.80 3.80
CA ILE A 306 11.71 -12.99 5.02
C ILE A 306 12.11 -11.57 4.66
N THR A 307 11.33 -10.56 5.07
CA THR A 307 11.76 -9.17 4.90
C THR A 307 12.70 -8.77 6.03
N SER A 308 13.93 -8.34 5.73
CA SER A 308 14.89 -7.88 6.74
C SER A 308 14.77 -6.38 7.06
N HIS A 309 14.48 -5.57 6.04
CA HIS A 309 14.36 -4.11 6.17
C HIS A 309 13.45 -3.52 5.08
N ARG A 310 13.13 -2.24 5.23
CA ARG A 310 12.39 -1.42 4.25
C ARG A 310 13.13 -0.11 3.99
N GLY A 311 12.77 0.56 2.90
CA GLY A 311 13.36 1.84 2.50
C GLY A 311 14.64 1.67 1.68
N CYS A 312 14.88 2.59 0.76
CA CYS A 312 16.02 2.56 -0.16
C CYS A 312 16.54 3.97 -0.42
N PHE A 313 17.78 4.25 -0.04
CA PHE A 313 18.45 5.52 -0.35
C PHE A 313 18.94 5.61 -1.81
N GLY A 314 18.62 4.61 -2.63
CA GLY A 314 19.22 4.43 -3.94
C GLY A 314 18.75 5.42 -5.01
N GLY A 315 17.48 5.83 -4.97
CA GLY A 315 16.96 6.85 -5.89
C GLY A 315 17.02 6.47 -7.39
N CYS A 316 17.07 5.19 -7.72
CA CYS A 316 17.10 4.72 -9.11
C CYS A 316 15.83 5.15 -9.86
N ALA A 317 15.98 5.78 -11.03
CA ALA A 317 14.87 6.34 -11.81
C ALA A 317 13.81 5.29 -12.26
N PHE A 318 14.19 4.02 -12.33
CA PHE A 318 13.31 2.91 -12.70
C PHE A 318 12.63 2.22 -11.50
N CYS A 319 12.97 2.61 -10.27
CA CYS A 319 12.55 1.91 -9.06
C CYS A 319 11.48 2.69 -8.29
N ALA A 320 10.39 2.01 -7.93
CA ALA A 320 9.33 2.59 -7.12
C ALA A 320 9.63 2.62 -5.61
N ILE A 321 10.63 1.86 -5.15
CA ILE A 321 10.86 1.63 -3.71
C ILE A 321 11.12 2.94 -2.98
N THR A 322 12.02 3.79 -3.48
CA THR A 322 12.33 5.08 -2.85
C THR A 322 11.08 5.97 -2.71
N HIS A 323 10.25 6.01 -3.75
CA HIS A 323 9.05 6.85 -3.78
C HIS A 323 7.87 6.30 -2.95
N HIS A 324 7.89 4.99 -2.64
CA HIS A 324 6.84 4.33 -1.87
C HIS A 324 7.27 4.04 -0.42
N GLN A 325 8.41 3.41 -0.20
CA GLN A 325 8.91 3.09 1.14
C GLN A 325 9.73 4.21 1.79
N GLY A 326 10.21 5.19 1.01
CA GLY A 326 11.08 6.25 1.47
C GLY A 326 12.58 5.93 1.37
N LYS A 327 13.41 6.94 1.66
CA LYS A 327 14.88 6.86 1.58
C LYS A 327 15.53 6.29 2.83
N THR A 328 14.91 6.51 3.99
CA THR A 328 15.42 6.03 5.27
C THR A 328 15.22 4.54 5.38
N VAL A 329 16.33 3.82 5.58
CA VAL A 329 16.33 2.38 5.82
C VAL A 329 15.78 2.12 7.22
N GLN A 330 14.82 1.22 7.33
CA GLN A 330 14.21 0.76 8.58
C GLN A 330 14.49 -0.74 8.68
N SER A 331 15.37 -1.11 9.60
CA SER A 331 15.80 -2.50 9.78
C SER A 331 15.03 -3.15 10.93
N ARG A 332 14.66 -4.41 10.76
CA ARG A 332 14.18 -5.24 11.87
C ARG A 332 15.33 -5.64 12.76
N SER A 333 15.06 -5.96 14.02
CA SER A 333 16.09 -6.53 14.86
C SER A 333 16.45 -7.94 14.35
N GLU A 334 17.72 -8.32 14.52
CA GLU A 334 18.19 -9.68 14.26
C GLU A 334 17.32 -10.72 15.00
N LYS A 335 16.94 -10.40 16.25
CA LYS A 335 16.07 -11.26 17.07
C LYS A 335 14.70 -11.49 16.43
N SER A 336 14.09 -10.47 15.81
CA SER A 336 12.81 -10.63 15.10
C SER A 336 12.96 -11.52 13.87
N ILE A 337 14.03 -11.32 13.09
CA ILE A 337 14.33 -12.14 11.91
C ILE A 337 14.54 -13.61 12.31
N LEU A 338 15.36 -13.87 13.34
CA LEU A 338 15.62 -15.23 13.83
C LEU A 338 14.35 -15.91 14.34
N ARG A 339 13.49 -15.20 15.08
CA ARG A 339 12.18 -15.75 15.51
C ARG A 339 11.30 -16.16 14.33
N GLU A 340 11.32 -15.40 13.24
CA GLU A 340 10.57 -15.75 12.03
C GLU A 340 11.17 -16.97 11.32
N ILE A 341 12.50 -17.07 11.25
CA ILE A 341 13.19 -18.25 10.73
C ILE A 341 12.82 -19.49 11.55
N ASP A 342 12.83 -19.40 12.88
CA ASP A 342 12.43 -20.50 13.76
C ASP A 342 11.00 -20.94 13.46
N LYS A 343 10.05 -20.00 13.36
CA LYS A 343 8.64 -20.30 13.00
C LYS A 343 8.53 -21.00 11.65
N LEU A 344 9.32 -20.61 10.64
CA LEU A 344 9.35 -21.26 9.33
C LEU A 344 9.94 -22.66 9.40
N SER A 345 10.99 -22.86 10.22
CA SER A 345 11.68 -24.15 10.37
C SER A 345 10.79 -25.27 10.93
N PHE A 346 9.74 -24.91 11.66
CA PHE A 346 8.76 -25.85 12.20
C PHE A 346 7.64 -26.22 11.21
N GLN A 347 7.61 -25.65 10.01
CA GLN A 347 6.63 -26.03 8.99
C GLN A 347 7.01 -27.37 8.35
N ASN A 348 6.05 -28.29 8.20
CA ASN A 348 6.30 -29.66 7.73
C ASN A 348 6.86 -29.74 6.30
N ASP A 349 6.62 -28.69 5.53
CA ASP A 349 6.94 -28.52 4.12
C ASP A 349 8.16 -27.61 3.90
N PHE A 350 8.83 -27.18 4.98
CA PHE A 350 10.07 -26.42 4.89
C PHE A 350 11.26 -27.36 4.67
N HIS A 351 12.06 -27.07 3.64
CA HIS A 351 13.18 -27.92 3.21
C HIS A 351 14.56 -27.35 3.57
N GLY A 352 14.63 -26.38 4.48
CA GLY A 352 15.89 -25.81 4.96
C GLY A 352 16.42 -24.60 4.18
N THR A 353 15.71 -24.15 3.14
CA THR A 353 16.14 -23.00 2.31
C THR A 353 15.20 -21.81 2.47
N ILE A 354 15.74 -20.69 2.93
CA ILE A 354 15.10 -19.37 2.82
C ILE A 354 15.28 -18.90 1.37
N SER A 355 14.17 -18.66 0.66
CA SER A 355 14.20 -18.36 -0.77
C SER A 355 14.68 -16.94 -1.07
N ASP A 356 14.45 -16.01 -0.14
CA ASP A 356 14.81 -14.61 -0.27
C ASP A 356 14.90 -13.93 1.10
N VAL A 357 15.92 -13.08 1.27
CA VAL A 357 16.04 -12.15 2.40
C VAL A 357 15.72 -10.76 1.86
N GLY A 358 14.43 -10.47 1.88
CA GLY A 358 13.80 -9.32 1.26
C GLY A 358 14.17 -7.97 1.91
N GLY A 359 13.82 -6.95 1.16
CA GLY A 359 14.35 -5.58 1.25
C GLY A 359 14.87 -5.18 -0.14
N PRO A 360 15.09 -3.90 -0.44
CA PRO A 360 15.61 -3.48 -1.74
C PRO A 360 16.93 -4.18 -2.13
N THR A 361 17.92 -4.19 -1.23
CA THR A 361 19.11 -5.06 -1.33
C THR A 361 19.53 -5.46 0.08
N ALA A 362 19.81 -6.74 0.33
CA ALA A 362 20.19 -7.23 1.65
C ALA A 362 21.40 -6.47 2.25
N ASN A 363 22.29 -5.94 1.40
CA ASN A 363 23.44 -5.12 1.81
C ASN A 363 23.06 -3.77 2.46
N MET A 364 21.80 -3.35 2.37
CA MET A 364 21.30 -2.14 3.04
C MET A 364 20.86 -2.40 4.49
N TYR A 365 20.72 -3.66 4.92
CA TYR A 365 20.32 -3.98 6.29
C TYR A 365 21.29 -3.36 7.31
N GLY A 366 20.73 -2.68 8.32
CA GLY A 366 21.50 -1.98 9.36
C GLY A 366 22.19 -0.69 8.90
N LEU A 367 22.06 -0.28 7.62
CA LEU A 367 22.60 0.99 7.15
C LEU A 367 21.72 2.17 7.57
N GLY A 368 22.35 3.32 7.79
CA GLY A 368 21.71 4.60 8.06
C GLY A 368 22.54 5.76 7.55
N CYS A 369 22.04 6.99 7.69
CA CYS A 369 22.83 8.15 7.31
C CYS A 369 24.02 8.32 8.26
N GLY A 370 25.24 8.38 7.72
CA GLY A 370 26.45 8.64 8.52
C GLY A 370 26.51 10.04 9.14
N ASN A 371 25.61 10.95 8.77
CA ASN A 371 25.49 12.29 9.36
C ASN A 371 24.02 12.59 9.72
N PRO A 372 23.59 12.30 10.96
CA PRO A 372 22.21 12.51 11.39
C PRO A 372 21.72 13.95 11.26
N LYS A 373 22.59 14.95 11.48
CA LYS A 373 22.22 16.37 11.31
C LYS A 373 21.91 16.70 9.85
N ALA A 374 22.67 16.12 8.91
CA ALA A 374 22.41 16.30 7.49
C ALA A 374 21.15 15.57 7.03
N GLU A 375 20.88 14.38 7.57
CA GLU A 375 19.65 13.61 7.28
C GLU A 375 18.40 14.44 7.53
N MET A 376 18.36 15.19 8.64
CA MET A 376 17.21 16.01 9.03
C MET A 376 16.81 17.08 8.01
N ILE A 377 17.71 17.49 7.10
CA ILE A 377 17.48 18.56 6.11
C ILE A 377 17.78 18.14 4.66
N CYS A 378 18.14 16.87 4.44
CA CYS A 378 18.61 16.41 3.14
C CYS A 378 17.49 16.44 2.08
N GLN A 379 17.78 17.03 0.92
CA GLN A 379 16.86 17.04 -0.25
C GLN A 379 17.41 16.25 -1.44
N ARG A 380 18.52 15.51 -1.27
CA ARG A 380 19.11 14.72 -2.36
C ARG A 380 18.15 13.62 -2.81
N SER A 381 18.10 13.37 -4.12
CA SER A 381 17.27 12.30 -4.71
C SER A 381 17.87 10.90 -4.49
N SER A 382 19.20 10.81 -4.35
CA SER A 382 19.95 9.56 -4.19
C SER A 382 21.20 9.79 -3.33
N CYS A 383 21.62 8.74 -2.62
CA CYS A 383 22.90 8.66 -1.92
C CYS A 383 23.99 7.89 -2.69
N ILE A 384 23.68 7.34 -3.88
CA ILE A 384 24.62 6.53 -4.68
C ILE A 384 25.30 7.34 -5.80
N TYR A 385 25.16 8.66 -5.80
CA TYR A 385 25.73 9.48 -6.86
C TYR A 385 27.25 9.60 -6.67
N PRO A 386 28.09 9.32 -7.69
CA PRO A 386 29.52 9.61 -7.61
C PRO A 386 29.73 11.11 -7.47
N ASP A 387 30.76 11.55 -6.73
CA ASP A 387 31.12 12.97 -6.69
C ASP A 387 31.33 13.46 -8.13
N MET A 388 30.48 14.38 -8.58
CA MET A 388 30.82 15.17 -9.75
C MET A 388 32.06 15.96 -9.33
N GLN A 389 33.23 15.56 -9.79
CA GLN A 389 34.43 16.39 -9.68
C GLN A 389 34.03 17.77 -10.17
N LYS A 390 33.99 18.73 -9.25
CA LYS A 390 33.86 20.14 -9.60
C LYS A 390 35.14 20.47 -10.36
N SER A 391 35.06 20.48 -11.69
CA SER A 391 36.08 21.04 -12.57
C SER A 391 36.18 22.54 -12.37
#